data_AF-A0A2G6H3C9-F1
#
_entry.id   AF-A0A2G6H3C9-F1
#
_cell.length_a   1.000
_cell.length_b   1.000
_cell.length_c   1.000
_cell.angle_alpha   90.00
_cell.angle_beta   90.00
_cell.angle_gamma   90.00
#
_symmetry.space_group_name_H-M   'P 1'
#
loop_
_entity.id
_entity.type
_entity.pdbx_description
1 polymer ?
#
loop_
_entity_poly.entity_id
_entity_poly.type
_entity_poly.pdbx_seq_one_letter_code
_entity_poly.pdbx_strand_id
1 'polypeptide(L)'
;MIENPANELPEVTLQGLFDKTVLAYKRSEHSTAYLPNNHEASILLKEEIFPLSESAIQEKHWQSALAMQGLWISQTLHPEISDKEWLNLLKYSFISKVMTPATSYLVVENEAQKAMLQKKQQQVLSGNKSLDLGEDTQRMSEPELILLATLAGVILWWRKIRYRPFKRGNLLKRQ
;
A
#
# COMPACT_ATOMS: atom_id res chain seq x y z
N MET A 1 8.78 6.38 24.62
CA MET A 1 8.16 5.05 24.83
C MET A 1 6.67 5.28 24.81
N ILE A 2 5.96 4.66 23.87
CA ILE A 2 4.49 4.61 23.91
C ILE A 2 4.19 3.48 24.89
N GLU A 3 3.68 3.82 26.06
CA GLU A 3 3.28 2.81 27.05
C GLU A 3 2.03 2.09 26.55
N ASN A 4 2.02 0.77 26.71
CA ASN A 4 0.88 -0.06 26.34
C ASN A 4 -0.32 0.36 27.20
N PRO A 5 -1.52 0.60 26.63
CA PRO A 5 -2.69 0.97 27.42
C PRO A 5 -2.95 -0.03 28.54
N ALA A 6 -3.05 0.48 29.78
CA ALA A 6 -3.24 -0.32 30.99
C ALA A 6 -4.64 -0.95 31.11
N ASN A 7 -5.58 -0.49 30.29
CA ASN A 7 -6.95 -1.01 30.26
C ASN A 7 -7.07 -2.00 29.11
N GLU A 8 -7.47 -3.22 29.44
CA GLU A 8 -7.92 -4.18 28.44
C GLU A 8 -9.13 -3.60 27.71
N LEU A 9 -9.14 -3.73 26.38
CA LEU A 9 -10.32 -3.40 25.59
C LEU A 9 -11.47 -4.32 26.05
N PRO A 10 -12.71 -3.83 26.08
CA PRO A 10 -13.85 -4.67 26.45
C PRO A 10 -13.90 -5.90 25.54
N GLU A 11 -14.02 -7.08 26.15
CA GLU A 11 -14.17 -8.33 25.44
C GLU A 11 -15.42 -8.25 24.57
N VAL A 12 -15.24 -8.23 23.24
CA VAL A 12 -16.34 -8.21 22.29
C VAL A 12 -17.06 -9.55 22.43
N THR A 13 -18.20 -9.53 23.11
CA THR A 13 -19.04 -10.72 23.30
C THR A 13 -19.63 -11.07 21.93
N LEU A 14 -19.09 -12.11 21.28
CA LEU A 14 -19.55 -12.62 19.98
C LEU A 14 -20.89 -13.36 20.09
N GLN A 15 -21.80 -12.91 20.96
CA GLN A 15 -23.12 -13.50 21.13
C GLN A 15 -23.98 -13.15 19.89
N GLY A 16 -24.47 -14.18 19.18
CA GLY A 16 -25.40 -14.02 18.04
C GLY A 16 -24.78 -14.02 16.64
N LEU A 17 -23.48 -14.29 16.48
CA LEU A 17 -22.87 -14.45 15.15
C LEU A 17 -23.30 -15.74 14.43
N PHE A 18 -23.62 -16.79 15.20
CA PHE A 18 -23.97 -18.12 14.68
C PHE A 18 -25.47 -18.31 14.41
N ASP A 19 -26.32 -17.36 14.82
CA ASP A 19 -27.78 -17.42 14.57
C ASP A 19 -28.17 -16.91 13.18
N LYS A 20 -27.19 -16.47 12.38
CA LYS A 20 -27.44 -15.93 11.04
C LYS A 20 -27.59 -17.07 10.03
N THR A 21 -28.79 -17.19 9.45
CA THR A 21 -29.04 -18.15 8.36
C THR A 21 -28.30 -17.74 7.08
N VAL A 22 -27.86 -18.73 6.31
CA VAL A 22 -27.20 -18.55 5.01
C VAL A 22 -27.92 -19.33 3.92
N LEU A 23 -27.84 -18.83 2.68
CA LEU A 23 -28.35 -19.48 1.49
C LEU A 23 -27.19 -20.17 0.76
N ALA A 24 -27.37 -21.46 0.42
CA ALA A 24 -26.38 -22.22 -0.32
C ALA A 24 -26.66 -22.15 -1.84
N TYR A 25 -25.64 -21.79 -2.61
CA TYR A 25 -25.68 -21.70 -4.07
C TYR A 25 -24.64 -22.64 -4.68
N LYS A 26 -25.06 -23.54 -5.58
CA LYS A 26 -24.15 -24.43 -6.32
C LYS A 26 -23.43 -23.60 -7.40
N ARG A 27 -22.11 -23.44 -7.27
CA ARG A 27 -21.26 -22.71 -8.22
C ARG A 27 -20.77 -23.63 -9.35
N SER A 28 -20.40 -24.86 -9.02
CA SER A 28 -20.02 -25.91 -9.97
C SER A 28 -20.39 -27.30 -9.42
N GLU A 29 -20.09 -28.37 -10.15
CA GLU A 29 -20.37 -29.75 -9.70
C GLU A 29 -19.80 -30.08 -8.31
N HIS A 30 -18.73 -29.41 -7.88
CA HIS A 30 -18.05 -29.66 -6.61
C HIS A 30 -17.87 -28.42 -5.71
N SER A 31 -18.45 -27.27 -6.05
CA SER A 31 -18.33 -26.06 -5.22
C SER A 31 -19.69 -25.45 -4.87
N THR A 32 -19.89 -25.21 -3.58
CA THR A 32 -21.06 -24.54 -3.01
C THR A 32 -20.60 -23.25 -2.35
N ALA A 33 -21.20 -22.13 -2.73
CA ALA A 33 -21.01 -20.84 -2.10
C ALA A 33 -22.14 -20.56 -1.12
N TYR A 34 -21.85 -19.84 -0.03
CA TYR A 34 -22.83 -19.46 0.96
C TYR A 34 -22.99 -17.94 0.96
N LEU A 35 -24.22 -17.46 0.84
CA LEU A 35 -24.55 -16.04 0.88
C LEU A 35 -25.38 -15.72 2.14
N PRO A 36 -25.21 -14.55 2.75
CA PRO A 36 -26.05 -14.12 3.86
C PRO A 36 -27.53 -14.12 3.47
N ASN A 37 -28.40 -14.67 4.31
CA ASN A 37 -29.85 -14.57 4.15
C ASN A 37 -30.38 -13.31 4.86
N ASN A 38 -29.99 -12.13 4.37
CA ASN A 38 -30.31 -10.84 5.01
C ASN A 38 -31.17 -9.92 4.13
N HIS A 39 -31.76 -10.43 3.05
CA HIS A 39 -32.52 -9.67 2.04
C HIS A 39 -31.72 -8.56 1.31
N GLU A 40 -30.39 -8.56 1.42
CA GLU A 40 -29.53 -7.64 0.69
C GLU A 40 -28.96 -8.30 -0.56
N ALA A 41 -28.64 -7.48 -1.57
CA ALA A 41 -28.00 -7.96 -2.78
C ALA A 41 -26.57 -8.44 -2.49
N SER A 42 -26.22 -9.63 -2.97
CA SER A 42 -24.89 -10.20 -2.88
C SER A 42 -24.36 -10.56 -4.27
N ILE A 43 -23.06 -10.40 -4.47
CA ILE A 43 -22.40 -10.71 -5.75
C ILE A 43 -21.54 -11.96 -5.56
N LEU A 44 -21.73 -12.94 -6.43
CA LEU A 44 -20.95 -14.17 -6.46
C LEU A 44 -20.24 -14.29 -7.81
N LEU A 45 -18.94 -14.57 -7.79
CA LEU A 45 -18.19 -14.88 -8.99
C LEU A 45 -18.48 -16.31 -9.46
N LYS A 46 -18.68 -16.46 -10.76
CA LYS A 46 -18.82 -17.79 -11.39
C LYS A 46 -17.50 -18.55 -11.42
N GLU A 47 -16.41 -17.83 -11.64
CA GLU A 47 -15.03 -18.33 -11.70
C GLU A 47 -14.18 -17.55 -10.70
N GLU A 48 -13.17 -18.20 -10.12
CA GLU A 48 -12.30 -17.58 -9.11
C GLU A 48 -11.42 -16.48 -9.72
N ILE A 49 -10.88 -16.77 -10.90
CA ILE A 49 -10.16 -15.80 -11.73
C ILE A 49 -11.14 -15.26 -12.77
N PHE A 50 -11.46 -13.97 -12.70
CA PHE A 50 -12.39 -13.32 -13.62
C PHE A 50 -11.63 -12.45 -14.63
N PRO A 51 -11.32 -12.95 -15.83
CA PRO A 51 -10.67 -12.16 -16.87
C PRO A 51 -11.66 -11.16 -17.48
N LEU A 52 -11.25 -9.90 -17.62
CA LEU A 52 -12.07 -8.85 -18.20
C LEU A 52 -11.31 -8.14 -19.32
N SER A 53 -11.85 -8.16 -20.53
CA SER A 53 -11.30 -7.45 -21.68
C SER A 53 -11.76 -6.00 -21.72
N GLU A 54 -10.90 -5.11 -22.21
CA GLU A 54 -11.22 -3.69 -22.39
C GLU A 54 -12.43 -3.46 -23.28
N SER A 55 -12.61 -4.30 -24.31
CA SER A 55 -13.75 -4.25 -25.23
C SER A 55 -15.12 -4.48 -24.57
N ALA A 56 -15.15 -5.09 -23.38
CA ALA A 56 -16.38 -5.31 -22.62
C ALA A 56 -16.77 -4.08 -21.77
N ILE A 57 -15.90 -3.07 -21.67
CA ILE A 57 -16.13 -1.86 -20.90
C ILE A 57 -16.77 -0.79 -21.79
N GLN A 58 -17.92 -0.31 -21.34
CA GLN A 58 -18.66 0.76 -21.98
C GLN A 58 -18.79 1.94 -21.03
N GLU A 59 -18.77 3.15 -21.59
CA GLU A 59 -18.94 4.37 -20.82
C GLU A 59 -20.34 4.41 -20.17
N LYS A 60 -20.41 4.71 -18.86
CA LYS A 60 -21.67 4.89 -18.09
C LYS A 60 -22.64 3.71 -18.18
N HIS A 61 -22.12 2.50 -18.27
CA HIS A 61 -22.92 1.29 -18.42
C HIS A 61 -22.87 0.42 -17.17
N TRP A 62 -24.03 -0.01 -16.67
CA TRP A 62 -24.12 -0.71 -15.37
C TRP A 62 -23.40 -2.07 -15.39
N GLN A 63 -23.48 -2.80 -16.51
CA GLN A 63 -22.80 -4.08 -16.66
C GLN A 63 -21.28 -3.92 -16.59
N SER A 64 -20.75 -2.78 -17.05
CA SER A 64 -19.32 -2.48 -16.93
C SER A 64 -18.93 -2.26 -15.47
N ALA A 65 -19.77 -1.56 -14.68
CA ALA A 65 -19.57 -1.43 -13.24
C ALA A 65 -19.60 -2.80 -12.54
N LEU A 66 -20.57 -3.66 -12.88
CA LEU A 66 -20.67 -5.01 -12.31
C LEU A 66 -19.44 -5.88 -12.68
N ALA A 67 -19.01 -5.82 -13.94
CA ALA A 67 -17.84 -6.56 -14.40
C ALA A 67 -16.55 -6.08 -13.69
N MET A 68 -16.39 -4.76 -13.52
CA MET A 68 -15.27 -4.19 -12.77
C MET A 68 -15.31 -4.56 -11.29
N GLN A 69 -16.49 -4.63 -10.68
CA GLN A 69 -16.65 -5.15 -9.31
C GLN A 69 -16.23 -6.62 -9.23
N GLY A 70 -16.61 -7.43 -10.22
CA GLY A 70 -16.19 -8.83 -10.30
C GLY A 70 -14.67 -8.97 -10.43
N LEU A 71 -14.04 -8.14 -11.26
CA LEU A 71 -12.59 -8.07 -11.39
C LEU A 71 -11.91 -7.71 -10.06
N TRP A 72 -12.44 -6.75 -9.31
CA TRP A 72 -11.92 -6.38 -7.98
C TRP A 72 -12.07 -7.52 -6.96
N ILE A 73 -13.22 -8.21 -6.92
CA ILE A 73 -13.41 -9.37 -6.04
C ILE A 73 -12.37 -10.46 -6.38
N SER A 74 -12.16 -10.72 -7.68
CA SER A 74 -11.18 -11.72 -8.13
C SER A 74 -9.75 -11.38 -7.68
N GLN A 75 -9.32 -10.13 -7.79
CA GLN A 75 -8.01 -9.66 -7.30
C GLN A 75 -7.88 -9.74 -5.77
N THR A 76 -8.99 -9.60 -5.04
CA THR A 76 -9.01 -9.70 -3.58
C THR A 76 -8.87 -11.16 -3.13
N LEU A 77 -9.46 -12.09 -3.86
CA LEU A 77 -9.34 -13.53 -3.62
C LEU A 77 -7.99 -14.10 -4.11
N HIS A 78 -7.43 -13.52 -5.17
CA HIS A 78 -6.17 -13.92 -5.79
C HIS A 78 -5.17 -12.75 -5.87
N PRO A 79 -4.50 -12.40 -4.76
CA PRO A 79 -3.53 -11.31 -4.73
C PRO A 79 -2.37 -11.49 -5.72
N GLU A 80 -2.05 -12.73 -6.09
CA GLU A 80 -0.97 -13.07 -7.04
C GLU A 80 -1.18 -12.49 -8.45
N ILE A 81 -2.42 -12.18 -8.85
CA ILE A 81 -2.73 -11.52 -10.12
C ILE A 81 -3.01 -10.02 -9.96
N SER A 82 -3.09 -9.53 -8.72
CA SER A 82 -3.55 -8.18 -8.40
C SER A 82 -2.67 -7.09 -9.01
N ASP A 83 -1.34 -7.25 -9.00
CA ASP A 83 -0.45 -6.22 -9.54
C ASP A 83 -0.64 -5.98 -11.04
N LYS A 84 -0.89 -7.05 -11.80
CA LYS A 84 -1.15 -6.95 -13.24
C LYS A 84 -2.54 -6.34 -13.49
N GLU A 85 -3.55 -6.84 -12.79
CA GLU A 85 -4.95 -6.47 -13.05
C GLU A 85 -5.36 -5.13 -12.41
N TRP A 86 -4.61 -4.62 -11.44
CA TRP A 86 -4.83 -3.30 -10.83
C TRP A 86 -4.77 -2.19 -11.86
N LEU A 87 -3.79 -2.23 -12.77
CA LEU A 87 -3.63 -1.23 -13.82
C LEU A 87 -4.80 -1.29 -14.82
N ASN A 88 -5.33 -2.48 -15.10
CA ASN A 88 -6.54 -2.64 -15.90
C ASN A 88 -7.76 -2.05 -15.19
N LEU A 89 -7.91 -2.31 -13.89
CA LEU A 89 -8.99 -1.74 -13.07
C LEU A 89 -8.96 -0.20 -13.08
N LEU A 90 -7.76 0.40 -13.00
CA LEU A 90 -7.58 1.85 -13.17
C LEU A 90 -8.03 2.31 -14.55
N LYS A 91 -7.51 1.72 -15.63
CA LYS A 91 -7.89 2.08 -17.01
C LYS A 91 -9.40 1.99 -17.22
N TYR A 92 -10.02 0.92 -16.74
CA TYR A 92 -11.45 0.68 -16.89
C TYR A 92 -12.29 1.70 -16.11
N SER A 93 -11.82 2.19 -14.96
CA SER A 93 -12.49 3.29 -14.23
C SER A 93 -12.55 4.58 -15.04
N PHE A 94 -11.48 4.89 -15.80
CA PHE A 94 -11.44 6.06 -16.67
C PHE A 94 -12.36 5.91 -17.88
N ILE A 95 -12.37 4.73 -18.52
CA ILE A 95 -13.22 4.44 -19.70
C ILE A 95 -14.70 4.44 -19.29
N SER A 96 -15.04 3.70 -18.25
CA SER A 96 -16.43 3.52 -17.80
C SER A 96 -17.01 4.75 -17.09
N LYS A 97 -16.15 5.63 -16.57
CA LYS A 97 -16.51 6.73 -15.66
C LYS A 97 -17.14 6.22 -14.35
N VAL A 98 -16.74 5.03 -13.92
CA VAL A 98 -17.18 4.37 -12.68
C VAL A 98 -16.02 4.33 -11.70
N MET A 99 -16.28 4.77 -10.47
CA MET A 99 -15.29 4.70 -9.39
C MET A 99 -15.12 3.26 -8.91
N THR A 100 -13.88 2.88 -8.63
CA THR A 100 -13.51 1.60 -8.01
C THR A 100 -12.88 1.84 -6.64
N PRO A 101 -12.75 0.83 -5.76
CA PRO A 101 -12.05 1.00 -4.49
C PRO A 101 -10.59 1.49 -4.62
N ALA A 102 -9.99 1.38 -5.82
CA ALA A 102 -8.65 1.84 -6.12
C ALA A 102 -8.60 3.27 -6.74
N THR A 103 -9.75 3.92 -6.97
CA THR A 103 -9.81 5.23 -7.64
C THR A 103 -10.74 6.19 -6.92
N SER A 104 -10.45 7.48 -7.07
CA SER A 104 -11.26 8.57 -6.54
C SER A 104 -11.38 9.66 -7.60
N TYR A 105 -12.55 10.29 -7.69
CA TYR A 105 -12.74 11.47 -8.54
C TYR A 105 -12.45 12.74 -7.74
N LEU A 106 -11.53 13.54 -8.25
CA LEU A 106 -11.22 14.86 -7.72
C LEU A 106 -11.92 15.91 -8.57
N VAL A 107 -12.64 16.83 -7.92
CA VAL A 107 -13.22 18.01 -8.57
C VAL A 107 -12.18 19.14 -8.46
N VAL A 108 -11.81 19.72 -9.61
CA VAL A 108 -10.89 20.85 -9.69
C VAL A 108 -11.61 22.07 -10.23
N GLU A 109 -11.26 23.24 -9.70
CA GLU A 109 -11.88 24.53 -10.07
C GLU A 109 -11.23 25.15 -11.31
N ASN A 110 -9.93 24.89 -11.53
CA ASN A 110 -9.13 25.54 -12.58
C ASN A 110 -8.62 24.53 -13.63
N GLU A 111 -8.67 24.91 -14.91
CA GLU A 111 -8.16 24.14 -16.04
C GLU A 111 -6.65 23.85 -15.96
N ALA A 112 -5.85 24.77 -15.39
CA ALA A 112 -4.42 24.55 -15.22
C ALA A 112 -4.12 23.41 -14.23
N GLN A 113 -4.88 23.31 -13.14
CA GLN A 113 -4.78 22.22 -12.17
C GLN A 113 -5.23 20.90 -12.79
N LYS A 114 -6.30 20.93 -13.60
CA LYS A 114 -6.78 19.77 -14.36
C LYS A 114 -5.71 19.20 -15.27
N ALA A 115 -5.05 20.06 -16.06
CA ALA A 115 -4.01 19.64 -16.99
C ALA A 115 -2.77 19.08 -16.28
N MET A 116 -2.37 19.65 -15.14
CA MET A 116 -1.26 19.14 -14.33
C MET A 116 -1.57 17.75 -13.76
N LEU A 117 -2.76 17.55 -13.20
CA LEU A 117 -3.18 16.24 -12.69
C LEU A 117 -3.27 15.19 -13.79
N GLN A 118 -3.77 15.55 -14.98
CA GLN A 118 -3.81 14.65 -16.13
C GLN A 118 -2.42 14.19 -16.56
N LYS A 119 -1.41 15.08 -16.55
CA LYS A 119 -0.02 14.69 -16.83
C LYS A 119 0.52 13.71 -15.79
N LYS A 120 0.22 13.93 -14.50
CA LYS A 120 0.62 13.00 -13.42
C LYS A 120 -0.08 11.65 -13.52
N GLN A 121 -1.36 11.64 -13.88
CA GLN A 121 -2.08 10.39 -14.14
C GLN A 121 -1.47 9.61 -15.30
N GLN A 122 -1.10 10.28 -16.40
CA GLN A 122 -0.41 9.63 -17.52
C GLN A 122 0.94 9.04 -17.10
N GLN A 123 1.70 9.76 -16.28
CA GLN A 123 2.97 9.28 -15.72
C GLN A 123 2.75 7.98 -14.91
N VAL A 124 1.77 7.96 -14.01
CA VAL A 124 1.42 6.76 -13.21
C VAL A 124 0.93 5.60 -14.09
N LEU A 125 0.14 5.88 -15.14
CA LEU A 125 -0.35 4.85 -16.07
C LEU A 125 0.77 4.26 -16.95
N SER A 126 1.84 5.00 -17.19
CA SER A 126 3.04 4.51 -17.88
C SER A 126 4.05 3.84 -16.96
N GLY A 127 3.96 4.09 -15.65
CA GLY A 127 4.85 3.56 -14.63
C GLY A 127 4.50 2.13 -14.22
N ASN A 128 5.46 1.43 -13.62
CA ASN A 128 5.24 0.10 -13.08
C ASN A 128 5.02 0.19 -11.56
N LYS A 129 3.85 -0.25 -11.09
CA LYS A 129 3.44 -0.20 -9.67
C LYS A 129 4.48 -0.78 -8.71
N SER A 130 5.25 -1.79 -9.10
CA SER A 130 6.27 -2.40 -8.24
C SER A 130 7.63 -1.68 -8.25
N LEU A 131 7.85 -0.74 -9.18
CA LEU A 131 9.09 0.02 -9.34
C LEU A 131 8.94 1.50 -8.98
N ASP A 132 7.76 2.10 -9.19
CA ASP A 132 7.50 3.53 -9.04
C ASP A 132 6.89 3.95 -7.68
N LEU A 133 6.92 3.08 -6.66
CA LEU A 133 6.59 3.47 -5.26
C LEU A 133 7.65 4.38 -4.62
N GLY A 134 8.36 5.16 -5.43
CA GLY A 134 9.46 6.02 -5.02
C GLY A 134 9.62 7.25 -5.91
N GLU A 135 8.55 7.77 -6.51
CA GLU A 135 8.59 9.16 -7.00
C GLU A 135 8.72 10.07 -5.78
N ASP A 136 9.94 10.55 -5.55
CA ASP A 136 10.45 11.20 -4.35
C ASP A 136 10.64 10.26 -3.14
N THR A 137 11.29 9.11 -3.35
CA THR A 137 12.37 8.83 -2.40
C THR A 137 13.39 9.94 -2.59
N GLN A 138 13.13 11.06 -1.90
CA GLN A 138 14.17 12.00 -1.53
C GLN A 138 15.27 11.08 -1.01
N ARG A 139 16.31 10.87 -1.83
CA ARG A 139 17.46 10.08 -1.44
C ARG A 139 17.93 10.83 -0.22
N MET A 140 17.58 10.34 0.97
CA MET A 140 18.16 10.87 2.19
C MET A 140 19.64 10.84 1.86
N SER A 141 20.29 12.00 1.98
CA SER A 141 21.73 12.04 1.86
C SER A 141 22.23 11.13 2.96
N GLU A 142 22.40 9.85 2.64
CA GLU A 142 23.07 8.89 3.50
C GLU A 142 24.35 9.62 3.91
N PRO A 143 24.63 9.71 5.22
CA PRO A 143 25.79 10.45 5.66
C PRO A 143 26.99 9.92 4.88
N GLU A 144 27.67 10.79 4.11
CA GLU A 144 28.79 10.36 3.29
C GLU A 144 29.75 9.55 4.18
N LEU A 145 30.25 8.42 3.66
CA LEU A 145 31.27 7.59 4.33
C LEU A 145 32.43 8.43 4.88
N ILE A 146 32.73 9.55 4.23
CA ILE A 146 33.73 10.55 4.63
C ILE A 146 33.34 11.22 5.95
N LEU A 147 32.08 11.60 6.15
CA LEU A 147 31.58 12.22 7.38
C LEU A 147 31.60 11.22 8.55
N LEU A 148 31.29 9.95 8.29
CA LEU A 148 31.37 8.87 9.27
C LEU A 148 32.83 8.56 9.65
N ALA A 149 33.73 8.52 8.67
CA ALA A 149 35.17 8.29 8.90
C ALA A 149 35.83 9.44 9.65
N THR A 150 35.49 10.70 9.34
CA THR A 150 36.01 11.87 10.05
C THR A 150 35.53 11.90 11.50
N LEU A 151 34.25 11.62 11.76
CA LEU A 151 33.72 11.52 13.13
C LEU A 151 34.43 10.42 13.94
N ALA A 152 34.61 9.23 13.35
CA ALA A 152 35.32 8.12 13.99
C ALA A 152 36.79 8.48 14.28
N GLY A 153 37.46 9.15 13.34
CA GLY A 153 38.83 9.65 13.50
C GLY A 153 38.96 10.64 14.66
N VAL A 154 38.03 11.61 14.76
CA VAL A 154 38.01 12.60 15.84
C VAL A 154 37.79 11.92 17.20
N ILE A 155 36.86 10.97 17.29
CA ILE A 155 36.58 10.23 18.53
C ILE A 155 37.80 9.44 18.99
N LEU A 156 38.46 8.71 18.08
CA LEU A 156 39.66 7.93 18.40
C LEU A 156 40.83 8.84 18.81
N TRP A 157 40.99 9.99 18.15
CA TRP A 157 42.00 10.97 18.51
C TRP A 157 41.74 11.58 19.89
N TRP A 158 40.50 11.97 20.18
CA TRP A 158 40.11 12.48 21.50
C TRP A 158 40.35 11.46 22.61
N ARG A 159 40.03 10.18 22.39
CA ARG A 159 40.38 9.11 23.32
C ARG A 159 41.89 9.03 23.50
N LYS A 160 42.67 9.03 22.42
CA LYS A 160 44.14 8.95 22.48
C LYS A 160 44.80 10.12 23.23
N ILE A 161 44.28 11.34 23.11
CA ILE A 161 44.76 12.50 23.86
C ILE A 161 44.40 12.36 25.36
N ARG A 162 43.18 11.91 25.67
CA ARG A 162 42.71 11.76 27.05
C ARG A 162 43.41 10.62 27.79
N TYR A 163 43.84 9.58 27.09
CA TYR A 163 44.57 8.43 27.65
C TYR A 163 46.10 8.53 27.59
N ARG A 164 46.68 9.69 27.17
CA ARG A 164 48.13 9.91 27.30
C ARG A 164 48.44 10.39 28.73
N PRO A 165 49.03 9.57 29.62
CA PRO A 165 49.53 10.08 30.89
C PRO A 165 50.64 11.09 30.61
N PHE A 166 50.48 12.29 31.19
CA PHE A 166 51.45 13.37 31.15
C PHE A 166 52.77 12.90 31.77
N LYS A 167 53.76 12.52 30.95
CA LYS A 167 55.13 12.27 31.43
C LYS A 167 55.75 13.62 31.82
N ARG A 168 55.69 13.96 33.11
CA ARG A 168 56.56 15.00 33.71
C ARG A 168 58.00 14.51 33.62
N GLY A 169 58.85 15.28 32.95
CA GLY A 169 60.30 15.11 33.04
C GLY A 169 60.77 15.33 34.47
N ASN A 170 61.58 14.40 34.97
CA ASN A 170 62.37 14.62 36.18
C ASN A 170 63.67 15.31 35.77
N LEU A 171 63.77 16.60 36.11
CA LEU A 171 65.02 17.34 36.18
C LEU A 171 65.12 17.94 37.59
N LEU A 172 66.30 17.76 38.18
CA LEU A 172 66.85 18.39 39.39
C LEU A 172 66.59 17.69 40.73
N LYS A 173 67.62 16.99 41.22
CA LYS A 173 68.22 17.29 42.52
C LYS A 173 69.75 17.19 42.42
N ARG A 174 70.40 18.35 42.38
CA ARG A 174 71.77 18.57 42.84
C ARG A 174 71.75 18.48 44.38
N GLN A 175 72.63 17.67 44.95
CA GLN A 175 73.44 18.04 46.10
C GLN A 175 74.90 17.75 45.71
#